data_AF-A0A972B7R8-F1
#
_entry.id   AF-A0A972B7R8-F1
#
_cell.length_a   1.000
_cell.length_b   1.000
_cell.length_c   1.000
_cell.angle_alpha   90.00
_cell.angle_beta   90.00
_cell.angle_gamma   90.00
#
_symmetry.space_group_name_H-M   'P 1'
#
loop_
_entity.id
_entity.type
_entity.pdbx_description
1 polymer ?
#
loop_
_entity_poly.entity_id
_entity_poly.type
_entity_poly.pdbx_seq_one_letter_code
_entity_poly.pdbx_strand_id
1 'polypeptide(L)'
;MKNFKDVYSELRRKNIHQYLLLLCSTAFSVLLITAYLIMMSSKTVLTILPEGGDSRKQVMMIFVLTVIGCVVFINYAIGLFLRYKSRETGIFMALGSAKSQIRSELFKDVGSMMVIACIIGLALATPLAFFIWQIFKIFVVNTEEMVLTISANAFIFSGIFSLVVIGLTFYRLQRFINRANIIDILNEARKSEPIKDVPRWYGAVGILLMILGGVLGYAVPGFIIKNLQYYPPEFLTAFLYLPALVGLYMIMLHTVVNGWRAGT
;
A
#
# COMPACT_ATOMS: atom_id res chain seq x y z
N MET A 1 -31.29 20.69 19.18
CA MET A 1 -30.08 19.86 18.99
C MET A 1 -28.99 20.38 19.93
N LYS A 2 -28.65 19.69 21.02
CA LYS A 2 -27.78 20.25 22.09
C LYS A 2 -26.41 19.57 22.23
N ASN A 3 -26.11 18.49 21.50
CA ASN A 3 -24.87 17.73 21.67
C ASN A 3 -24.02 17.67 20.39
N PHE A 4 -22.73 18.02 20.51
CA PHE A 4 -21.74 17.96 19.43
C PHE A 4 -21.64 16.57 18.78
N LYS A 5 -21.90 15.52 19.56
CA LYS A 5 -21.93 14.12 19.11
C LYS A 5 -23.04 13.82 18.11
N ASP A 6 -24.22 14.43 18.27
CA ASP A 6 -25.37 14.18 17.39
C ASP A 6 -25.15 14.80 16.00
N VAL A 7 -24.49 15.96 15.96
CA VAL A 7 -24.09 16.59 14.69
C VAL A 7 -23.01 15.75 14.01
N TYR A 8 -22.07 15.20 14.79
CA TYR A 8 -20.97 14.41 14.28
C TYR A 8 -21.42 13.03 13.75
N SER A 9 -22.43 12.39 14.37
CA SER A 9 -23.01 11.13 13.89
C SER A 9 -23.81 11.32 12.58
N GLU A 10 -24.53 12.44 12.45
CA GLU A 10 -25.28 12.75 11.23
C GLU A 10 -24.34 13.04 10.03
N LEU A 11 -23.23 13.75 10.29
CA LEU A 11 -22.17 13.94 9.29
C LEU A 11 -21.53 12.61 8.87
N ARG A 12 -21.35 11.66 9.81
CA ARG A 12 -20.85 10.33 9.47
C ARG A 12 -21.78 9.59 8.52
N ARG A 13 -23.10 9.64 8.76
CA ARG A 13 -24.10 9.01 7.87
C ARG A 13 -24.05 9.60 6.47
N LYS A 14 -23.95 10.93 6.37
CA LYS A 14 -23.88 11.61 5.08
C LYS A 14 -22.62 11.27 4.28
N ASN A 15 -21.51 10.97 4.96
CA ASN A 15 -20.19 10.77 4.32
C ASN A 15 -19.67 9.35 4.43
N ILE A 16 -20.58 8.37 4.49
CA ILE A 16 -20.26 6.97 4.73
C ILE A 16 -19.25 6.40 3.73
N HIS A 17 -19.25 6.87 2.47
CA HIS A 17 -18.32 6.40 1.44
C HIS A 17 -16.84 6.60 1.80
N GLN A 18 -16.48 7.71 2.45
CA GLN A 18 -15.08 7.99 2.80
C GLN A 18 -14.63 7.18 4.01
N TYR A 19 -15.52 6.98 4.98
CA TYR A 19 -15.28 6.09 6.11
C TYR A 19 -15.15 4.64 5.63
N LEU A 20 -16.01 4.22 4.70
CA LEU A 20 -15.98 2.89 4.09
C LEU A 20 -14.70 2.69 3.27
N LEU A 21 -14.22 3.70 2.54
CA LEU A 21 -12.95 3.62 1.82
C LEU A 21 -11.77 3.35 2.77
N LEU A 22 -11.67 4.09 3.88
CA LEU A 22 -10.62 3.88 4.87
C LEU A 22 -10.73 2.50 5.55
N LEU A 23 -11.96 2.09 5.87
CA LEU A 23 -12.24 0.79 6.48
C LEU A 23 -11.89 -0.36 5.54
N CYS A 24 -12.40 -0.34 4.30
CA CYS A 24 -12.16 -1.38 3.31
C CYS A 24 -10.68 -1.45 2.91
N SER A 25 -10.01 -0.32 2.74
CA SER A 25 -8.58 -0.31 2.38
C SER A 25 -7.69 -0.92 3.47
N THR A 26 -7.98 -0.59 4.74
CA THR A 26 -7.25 -1.14 5.89
C THR A 26 -7.57 -2.63 6.06
N ALA A 27 -8.85 -3.00 6.01
CA ALA A 27 -9.29 -4.39 6.13
C ALA A 27 -8.70 -5.27 5.03
N PHE A 28 -8.71 -4.80 3.79
CA PHE A 28 -8.13 -5.49 2.64
C PHE A 28 -6.61 -5.66 2.77
N SER A 29 -5.90 -4.62 3.22
CA SER A 29 -4.45 -4.70 3.42
C SER A 29 -4.06 -5.72 4.49
N VAL A 30 -4.75 -5.72 5.63
CA VAL A 30 -4.54 -6.71 6.70
C VAL A 30 -4.90 -8.11 6.21
N LEU A 31 -6.02 -8.24 5.51
CA LEU A 31 -6.48 -9.50 4.92
C LEU A 31 -5.41 -10.10 4.00
N LEU A 32 -4.87 -9.32 3.05
CA LEU A 32 -3.87 -9.80 2.10
C LEU A 32 -2.60 -10.28 2.79
N ILE A 33 -2.08 -9.49 3.73
CA ILE A 33 -0.85 -9.85 4.47
C ILE A 33 -1.08 -11.10 5.31
N THR A 34 -2.21 -11.20 6.00
CA THR A 34 -2.54 -12.37 6.83
C THR A 34 -2.69 -13.62 5.98
N ALA A 35 -3.44 -13.55 4.88
CA ALA A 35 -3.65 -14.69 3.99
C ALA A 35 -2.32 -15.18 3.39
N TYR A 36 -1.45 -14.25 3.00
CA TYR A 36 -0.12 -14.56 2.51
C TYR A 36 0.73 -15.29 3.56
N LEU A 37 0.76 -14.78 4.80
CA LEU A 37 1.51 -15.39 5.90
C LEU A 37 0.99 -16.80 6.25
N ILE A 38 -0.33 -17.00 6.20
CA ILE A 38 -0.94 -18.33 6.39
C ILE A 38 -0.47 -19.29 5.29
N MET A 39 -0.47 -18.87 4.03
CA MET A 39 -0.02 -19.72 2.93
C MET A 39 1.48 -20.06 3.03
N MET A 40 2.33 -19.08 3.33
CA MET A 40 3.77 -19.31 3.45
C MET A 40 4.14 -20.19 4.66
N SER A 41 3.30 -20.19 5.70
CA SER A 41 3.49 -21.05 6.88
C SER A 41 3.06 -22.50 6.67
N SER A 42 2.41 -22.83 5.54
CA SER A 42 1.97 -24.20 5.26
C SER A 42 3.17 -25.12 5.01
N LYS A 43 3.18 -26.29 5.68
CA LYS A 43 4.27 -27.28 5.59
C LYS A 43 4.56 -27.72 4.16
N THR A 44 3.53 -27.83 3.32
CA THR A 44 3.67 -28.19 1.90
C THR A 44 4.48 -27.17 1.11
N VAL A 45 4.32 -25.87 1.40
CA VAL A 45 5.08 -24.81 0.73
C VAL A 45 6.53 -24.84 1.19
N LEU A 46 6.75 -25.11 2.49
CA LEU A 46 8.10 -25.21 3.06
C LEU A 46 8.87 -26.46 2.59
N THR A 47 8.19 -27.57 2.29
CA THR A 47 8.82 -28.79 1.76
C THR A 47 9.13 -28.69 0.26
N ILE A 48 8.26 -28.04 -0.52
CA ILE A 48 8.48 -27.82 -1.96
C ILE A 48 9.51 -26.69 -2.20
N LEU A 49 9.57 -25.68 -1.32
CA LEU A 49 10.53 -24.58 -1.37
C LEU A 49 11.56 -24.68 -0.22
N PRO A 50 12.64 -25.48 -0.37
CA PRO A 50 13.68 -25.59 0.64
C PRO A 50 14.38 -24.26 0.92
N GLU A 51 14.94 -24.13 2.13
CA GLU A 51 15.62 -22.90 2.57
C GLU A 51 16.84 -22.59 1.70
N GLY A 52 16.85 -21.40 1.11
CA GLY A 52 17.92 -20.93 0.22
C GLY A 52 17.68 -21.14 -1.29
N GLY A 53 16.59 -21.81 -1.68
CA GLY A 53 16.20 -21.93 -3.09
C GLY A 53 15.78 -20.59 -3.71
N ASP A 54 16.05 -20.42 -5.01
CA ASP A 54 15.73 -19.20 -5.78
C ASP A 54 14.23 -18.85 -5.71
N SER A 55 13.37 -19.87 -5.81
CA SER A 55 11.91 -19.72 -5.70
C SER A 55 11.46 -19.13 -4.36
N ARG A 56 12.13 -19.46 -3.23
CA ARG A 56 11.76 -18.94 -1.91
C ARG A 56 12.12 -17.48 -1.77
N LYS A 57 13.25 -17.07 -2.35
CA LYS A 57 13.64 -15.66 -2.39
C LYS A 57 12.71 -14.84 -3.26
N GLN A 58 12.27 -15.37 -4.40
CA GLN A 58 11.27 -14.71 -5.26
C GLN A 58 9.95 -14.48 -4.52
N VAL A 59 9.43 -15.50 -3.82
CA VAL A 59 8.22 -15.40 -3.00
C VAL A 59 8.41 -14.33 -1.92
N MET A 60 9.51 -14.36 -1.16
CA MET A 60 9.83 -13.32 -0.17
C MET A 60 9.88 -11.91 -0.77
N MET A 61 10.42 -11.77 -1.99
CA MET A 61 10.48 -10.48 -2.69
C MET A 61 9.08 -9.94 -3.01
N ILE A 62 8.17 -10.82 -3.47
CA ILE A 62 6.75 -10.49 -3.68
C ILE A 62 6.07 -10.10 -2.37
N PHE A 63 6.39 -10.78 -1.26
CA PHE A 63 5.86 -10.42 0.07
C PHE A 63 6.27 -9.01 0.48
N VAL A 64 7.56 -8.68 0.38
CA VAL A 64 8.09 -7.35 0.70
C VAL A 64 7.43 -6.27 -0.16
N LEU A 65 7.30 -6.53 -1.47
CA LEU A 65 6.61 -5.61 -2.39
C LEU A 65 5.14 -5.40 -1.99
N THR A 66 4.45 -6.46 -1.58
CA THR A 66 3.05 -6.40 -1.12
C THR A 66 2.92 -5.57 0.16
N VAL A 67 3.82 -5.76 1.14
CA VAL A 67 3.86 -4.95 2.37
C VAL A 67 4.02 -3.46 2.05
N ILE A 68 4.96 -3.12 1.17
CA ILE A 68 5.18 -1.74 0.73
C ILE A 68 3.93 -1.19 0.03
N GLY A 69 3.33 -1.97 -0.87
CA GLY A 69 2.10 -1.61 -1.58
C GLY A 69 0.94 -1.30 -0.63
N CYS A 70 0.72 -2.16 0.38
CA CYS A 70 -0.29 -1.94 1.41
C CYS A 70 -0.04 -0.66 2.21
N VAL A 71 1.23 -0.40 2.59
CA VAL A 71 1.58 0.83 3.33
C VAL A 71 1.31 2.08 2.50
N VAL A 72 1.67 2.09 1.22
CA VAL A 72 1.39 3.22 0.30
C VAL A 72 -0.11 3.42 0.14
N PHE A 73 -0.84 2.32 -0.05
CA PHE A 73 -2.28 2.34 -0.24
C PHE A 73 -3.03 2.90 0.98
N ILE A 74 -2.65 2.49 2.19
CA ILE A 74 -3.21 3.03 3.44
C ILE A 74 -2.87 4.51 3.60
N ASN A 75 -1.63 4.91 3.29
CA ASN A 75 -1.22 6.32 3.34
C ASN A 75 -2.05 7.20 2.39
N TYR A 76 -2.42 6.69 1.22
CA TYR A 76 -3.31 7.37 0.30
C TYR A 76 -4.73 7.46 0.85
N ALA A 77 -5.29 6.34 1.35
CA ALA A 77 -6.64 6.29 1.90
C ALA A 77 -6.82 7.25 3.09
N ILE A 78 -5.86 7.26 4.03
CA ILE A 78 -5.89 8.23 5.15
C ILE A 78 -5.71 9.66 4.66
N GLY A 79 -4.86 9.91 3.65
CA GLY A 79 -4.69 11.23 3.06
C GLY A 79 -6.00 11.78 2.48
N LEU A 80 -6.74 10.96 1.74
CA LEU A 80 -8.03 11.33 1.17
C LEU A 80 -9.09 11.55 2.26
N PHE A 81 -9.15 10.66 3.25
CA PHE A 81 -10.04 10.79 4.40
C PHE A 81 -9.77 12.10 5.19
N LEU A 82 -8.51 12.43 5.43
CA LEU A 82 -8.11 13.65 6.14
C LEU A 82 -8.40 14.92 5.33
N ARG A 83 -8.21 14.91 4.01
CA ARG A 83 -8.62 16.01 3.12
C ARG A 83 -10.12 16.27 3.21
N TYR A 84 -10.92 15.22 3.29
CA TYR A 84 -12.36 15.37 3.49
C TYR A 84 -12.68 15.92 4.89
N LYS A 85 -12.05 15.36 5.92
CA LYS A 85 -12.26 15.77 7.32
C LYS A 85 -11.78 17.19 7.61
N SER A 86 -10.81 17.71 6.86
CA SER A 86 -10.30 19.08 7.00
C SER A 86 -11.35 20.14 6.73
N ARG A 87 -12.25 19.89 5.76
CA ARG A 87 -13.37 20.77 5.44
C ARG A 87 -14.39 20.82 6.59
N GLU A 88 -14.78 19.67 7.11
CA GLU A 88 -15.69 19.58 8.27
C GLU A 88 -15.07 20.24 9.51
N THR A 89 -13.79 19.94 9.77
CA THR A 89 -13.02 20.48 10.89
C THR A 89 -12.88 22.00 10.81
N GLY A 90 -12.66 22.55 9.60
CA GLY A 90 -12.62 24.00 9.36
C GLY A 90 -13.94 24.70 9.70
N ILE A 91 -15.08 24.11 9.32
CA ILE A 91 -16.41 24.65 9.64
C ILE A 91 -16.65 24.63 11.16
N PHE A 92 -16.29 23.53 11.83
CA PHE A 92 -16.44 23.44 13.30
C PHE A 92 -15.57 24.45 14.05
N MET A 93 -14.35 24.71 13.59
CA MET A 93 -13.49 25.73 14.17
C MET A 93 -14.05 27.14 13.92
N ALA A 94 -14.61 27.42 12.74
CA ALA A 94 -15.28 28.70 12.46
C ALA A 94 -16.53 28.92 13.32
N LEU A 95 -17.21 27.85 13.72
CA LEU A 95 -18.33 27.87 14.67
C LEU A 95 -17.89 27.95 16.15
N GLY A 96 -16.60 28.07 16.43
CA GLY A 96 -16.06 28.25 17.79
C GLY A 96 -15.71 26.96 18.54
N SER A 97 -15.66 25.80 17.88
CA SER A 97 -15.30 24.53 18.53
C SER A 97 -13.81 24.49 18.90
N ALA A 98 -13.48 24.03 20.11
CA ALA A 98 -12.11 23.91 20.58
C ALA A 98 -11.31 22.83 19.81
N LYS A 99 -10.07 23.14 19.42
CA LYS A 99 -9.17 22.21 18.70
C LYS A 99 -8.92 20.89 19.45
N SER A 100 -8.90 20.93 20.79
CA SER A 100 -8.74 19.75 21.64
C SER A 100 -9.94 18.78 21.56
N GLN A 101 -11.15 19.32 21.48
CA GLN A 101 -12.38 18.53 21.36
C GLN A 101 -12.43 17.81 20.00
N ILE A 102 -12.13 18.53 18.92
CA ILE A 102 -12.05 17.96 17.57
C ILE A 102 -10.97 16.86 17.52
N ARG A 103 -9.81 17.11 18.12
CA ARG A 103 -8.72 16.12 18.19
C ARG A 103 -9.17 14.84 18.87
N SER A 104 -9.71 14.93 20.09
CA SER A 104 -10.14 13.74 20.83
C SER A 104 -11.21 12.95 20.06
N GLU A 105 -12.20 13.64 19.49
CA GLU A 105 -13.30 12.97 18.77
C GLU A 105 -12.81 12.27 17.51
N LEU A 106 -11.94 12.94 16.73
CA LEU A 106 -11.40 12.38 15.51
C LEU A 106 -10.46 11.18 15.78
N PHE A 107 -9.64 11.24 16.83
CA PHE A 107 -8.78 10.12 17.23
C PHE A 107 -9.60 8.91 17.68
N LYS A 108 -10.66 9.13 18.47
CA LYS A 108 -11.57 8.04 18.89
C LYS A 108 -12.26 7.41 17.69
N ASP A 109 -12.75 8.24 16.78
CA ASP A 109 -13.46 7.78 15.60
C ASP A 109 -12.56 6.93 14.69
N VAL A 110 -11.45 7.50 14.21
CA VAL A 110 -10.49 6.80 13.35
C VAL A 110 -9.90 5.58 14.06
N GLY A 111 -9.57 5.69 15.34
CA GLY A 111 -9.06 4.57 16.13
C GLY A 111 -10.05 3.40 16.20
N SER A 112 -11.33 3.69 16.47
CA SER A 112 -12.37 2.65 16.49
C SER A 112 -12.53 1.95 15.14
N MET A 113 -12.47 2.71 14.04
CA MET A 113 -12.59 2.16 12.69
C MET A 113 -11.38 1.30 12.30
N MET A 114 -10.17 1.70 12.68
CA MET A 114 -8.96 0.92 12.40
C MET A 114 -9.00 -0.43 13.13
N VAL A 115 -9.43 -0.46 14.39
CA VAL A 115 -9.57 -1.70 15.17
C VAL A 115 -10.60 -2.62 14.50
N ILE A 116 -11.78 -2.09 14.15
CA ILE A 116 -12.83 -2.84 13.46
C ILE A 116 -12.31 -3.39 12.13
N ALA A 117 -11.62 -2.57 11.33
CA ALA A 117 -11.06 -2.98 10.04
C ALA A 117 -10.01 -4.10 10.20
N CYS A 118 -9.15 -4.03 11.23
CA CYS A 118 -8.17 -5.08 11.51
C CYS A 118 -8.83 -6.39 11.92
N ILE A 119 -9.86 -6.35 12.77
CA ILE A 119 -10.62 -7.53 13.17
C ILE A 119 -11.29 -8.18 11.95
N ILE A 120 -11.94 -7.38 11.11
CA ILE A 120 -12.56 -7.85 9.87
C ILE A 120 -11.52 -8.46 8.94
N GLY A 121 -10.37 -7.79 8.76
CA GLY A 121 -9.29 -8.26 7.90
C GLY A 121 -8.72 -9.61 8.36
N LEU A 122 -8.47 -9.76 9.67
CA LEU A 122 -7.99 -11.02 10.26
C LEU A 122 -9.03 -12.14 10.17
N ALA A 123 -10.31 -11.83 10.44
CA ALA A 123 -11.39 -12.81 10.39
C ALA A 123 -11.63 -13.32 8.96
N LEU A 124 -11.56 -12.44 7.95
CA LEU A 124 -11.76 -12.78 6.54
C LEU A 124 -10.50 -13.36 5.87
N ALA A 125 -9.32 -13.26 6.49
CA ALA A 125 -8.10 -13.83 5.94
C ALA A 125 -8.11 -15.36 5.92
N THR A 126 -8.59 -16.01 6.98
CA THR A 126 -8.68 -17.47 7.08
C THR A 126 -9.55 -18.09 5.99
N PRO A 127 -10.81 -17.64 5.75
CA PRO A 127 -11.63 -18.20 4.67
C PRO A 127 -11.03 -17.91 3.29
N LEU A 128 -10.39 -16.77 3.09
CA LEU A 128 -9.71 -16.47 1.84
C LEU A 128 -8.50 -17.39 1.60
N ALA A 129 -7.68 -17.65 2.63
CA ALA A 129 -6.58 -18.60 2.54
C ALA A 129 -7.08 -20.02 2.24
N PHE A 130 -8.17 -20.45 2.88
CA PHE A 130 -8.83 -21.72 2.57
C PHE A 130 -9.33 -21.77 1.13
N PHE A 131 -9.94 -20.70 0.62
CA PHE A 131 -10.41 -20.62 -0.76
C PHE A 131 -9.26 -20.73 -1.75
N ILE A 132 -8.15 -20.01 -1.53
CA ILE A 132 -6.95 -20.11 -2.38
C ILE A 132 -6.37 -21.52 -2.32
N TRP A 133 -6.35 -22.15 -1.14
CA TRP A 133 -5.89 -23.53 -0.99
C TRP A 133 -6.73 -24.55 -1.75
N GLN A 134 -8.07 -24.38 -1.78
CA GLN A 134 -8.94 -25.23 -2.57
C GLN A 134 -8.65 -25.11 -4.08
N ILE A 135 -8.42 -23.88 -4.57
CA ILE A 135 -8.00 -23.66 -5.95
C ILE A 135 -6.66 -24.35 -6.22
N PHE A 136 -5.69 -24.24 -5.31
CA PHE A 136 -4.38 -24.87 -5.46
C PHE A 136 -4.47 -26.41 -5.56
N LYS A 137 -5.28 -27.05 -4.71
CA LYS A 137 -5.50 -28.51 -4.74
C LYS A 137 -6.12 -29.00 -6.06
N ILE A 138 -7.00 -28.19 -6.66
CA ILE A 138 -7.62 -28.54 -7.95
C ILE A 138 -6.57 -28.57 -9.08
N PHE A 139 -5.57 -27.69 -9.03
CA PHE A 139 -4.58 -27.55 -10.12
C PHE A 139 -3.33 -28.43 -9.99
N VAL A 140 -2.87 -28.81 -8.78
CA VAL A 140 -1.50 -29.33 -8.56
C VAL A 140 -1.40 -30.82 -8.15
N VAL A 141 -2.52 -31.57 -8.07
CA VAL A 141 -2.65 -32.99 -7.63
C VAL A 141 -3.01 -33.14 -6.14
N ASN A 142 -4.09 -33.88 -5.88
CA ASN A 142 -4.58 -34.23 -4.54
C ASN A 142 -3.67 -35.30 -3.92
N THR A 143 -2.96 -34.95 -2.86
CA THR A 143 -2.35 -35.92 -1.94
C THR A 143 -2.90 -35.65 -0.53
N GLU A 144 -3.29 -36.73 0.17
CA GLU A 144 -4.02 -36.71 1.45
C GLU A 144 -3.25 -36.04 2.61
N GLU A 145 -1.99 -35.66 2.40
CA GLU A 145 -1.13 -34.98 3.39
C GLU A 145 -1.19 -33.44 3.34
N MET A 146 -1.93 -32.84 2.40
CA MET A 146 -2.03 -31.38 2.21
C MET A 146 -3.06 -30.71 3.16
N VAL A 147 -2.79 -30.77 4.47
CA VAL A 147 -3.59 -30.05 5.47
C VAL A 147 -3.07 -28.62 5.63
N LEU A 148 -3.95 -27.64 5.45
CA LEU A 148 -3.63 -26.24 5.75
C LEU A 148 -3.44 -26.09 7.27
N THR A 149 -2.19 -26.08 7.72
CA THR A 149 -1.86 -25.83 9.12
C THR A 149 -1.96 -24.34 9.40
N ILE A 150 -2.99 -23.94 10.14
CA ILE A 150 -3.14 -22.58 10.62
C ILE A 150 -2.08 -22.35 11.69
N SER A 151 -1.01 -21.62 11.35
CA SER A 151 0.08 -21.34 12.29
C SER A 151 -0.25 -20.13 13.16
N ALA A 152 -0.01 -20.24 14.47
CA ALA A 152 -0.15 -19.10 15.39
C ALA A 152 0.84 -17.97 15.04
N ASN A 153 2.01 -18.31 14.49
CA ASN A 153 3.01 -17.35 14.07
C ASN A 153 2.51 -16.41 12.96
N ALA A 154 1.71 -16.89 12.02
CA ALA A 154 1.14 -16.04 10.96
C ALA A 154 0.26 -14.91 11.54
N PHE A 155 -0.53 -15.21 12.58
CA PHE A 155 -1.34 -14.21 13.28
C PHE A 155 -0.50 -13.22 14.07
N ILE A 156 0.60 -13.66 14.69
CA ILE A 156 1.52 -12.77 15.40
C ILE A 156 2.15 -11.77 14.42
N PHE A 157 2.70 -12.24 13.30
CA PHE A 157 3.29 -11.36 12.28
C PHE A 157 2.25 -10.40 11.67
N SER A 158 1.03 -10.87 11.42
CA SER A 158 -0.04 -9.98 10.97
C SER A 158 -0.49 -9.00 12.06
N GLY A 159 -0.43 -9.38 13.33
CA GLY A 159 -0.70 -8.49 14.47
C GLY A 159 0.33 -7.36 14.56
N ILE A 160 1.61 -7.67 14.32
CA ILE A 160 2.67 -6.65 14.23
C ILE A 160 2.39 -5.71 13.06
N PHE A 161 2.05 -6.25 11.88
CA PHE A 161 1.71 -5.43 10.71
C PHE A 161 0.51 -4.50 10.97
N SER A 162 -0.56 -5.00 11.61
CA SER A 162 -1.72 -4.17 11.94
C SER A 162 -1.38 -3.06 12.93
N LEU A 163 -0.52 -3.32 13.92
CA LEU A 163 -0.01 -2.29 14.84
C LEU A 163 0.80 -1.21 14.10
N VAL A 164 1.65 -1.59 13.14
CA VAL A 164 2.41 -0.63 12.31
C VAL A 164 1.45 0.25 11.52
N VAL A 165 0.43 -0.36 10.89
CA VAL A 165 -0.59 0.36 10.11
C VAL A 165 -1.40 1.33 10.98
N ILE A 166 -1.82 0.90 12.17
CA ILE A 166 -2.51 1.76 13.15
C ILE A 166 -1.60 2.93 13.55
N GLY A 167 -0.33 2.67 13.86
CA GLY A 167 0.65 3.69 14.22
C GLY A 167 0.88 4.72 13.11
N LEU A 168 1.01 4.28 11.86
CA LEU A 168 1.15 5.17 10.69
C LEU A 168 -0.09 6.06 10.50
N THR A 169 -1.29 5.49 10.64
CA THR A 169 -2.55 6.25 10.56
C THR A 169 -2.63 7.30 11.67
N PHE A 170 -2.30 6.94 12.92
CA PHE A 170 -2.27 7.91 14.02
C PHE A 170 -1.20 8.98 13.85
N TYR A 171 -0.03 8.64 13.32
CA TYR A 171 1.01 9.62 13.00
C TYR A 171 0.52 10.64 11.95
N ARG A 172 -0.11 10.16 10.88
CA ARG A 172 -0.73 11.02 9.85
C ARG A 172 -1.81 11.90 10.45
N LEU A 173 -2.63 11.33 11.34
CA LEU A 173 -3.71 12.04 12.02
C LEU A 173 -3.18 13.15 12.96
N GLN A 174 -2.15 12.85 13.74
CA GLN A 174 -1.49 13.80 14.62
C GLN A 174 -0.86 14.95 13.83
N ARG A 175 -0.15 14.61 12.74
CA ARG A 175 0.47 15.60 11.85
C ARG A 175 -0.58 16.50 11.21
N PHE A 176 -1.72 15.95 10.81
CA PHE A 176 -2.85 16.69 10.25
C PHE A 176 -3.39 17.74 11.24
N ILE A 177 -3.67 17.35 12.48
CA ILE A 177 -4.20 18.27 13.50
C ILE A 177 -3.16 19.34 13.90
N ASN A 178 -1.88 18.96 13.98
CA ASN A 178 -0.81 19.89 14.31
C ASN A 178 -0.57 20.92 13.19
N ARG A 179 -0.63 20.49 11.91
CA ARG A 179 -0.47 21.36 10.73
C ARG A 179 -1.72 22.17 10.38
N ALA A 180 -2.89 21.85 10.94
CA ALA A 180 -4.16 22.53 10.69
C ALA A 180 -4.25 23.95 11.29
N ASN A 181 -3.32 24.85 10.95
CA ASN A 181 -3.58 26.28 10.96
C ASN A 181 -4.52 26.57 9.78
N ILE A 182 -5.67 27.16 10.09
CA ILE A 182 -6.90 27.27 9.28
C ILE A 182 -6.70 27.84 7.86
N ILE A 183 -5.59 28.53 7.60
CA ILE A 183 -5.30 29.25 6.35
C ILE A 183 -4.68 28.36 5.26
N ASP A 184 -3.90 27.32 5.60
CA ASP A 184 -3.23 26.49 4.59
C ASP A 184 -4.15 25.41 4.00
N ILE A 185 -5.12 24.92 4.78
CA ILE A 185 -6.09 23.89 4.36
C ILE A 185 -7.02 24.39 3.25
N LEU A 186 -7.35 25.69 3.23
CA LEU A 186 -8.16 26.31 2.18
C LEU A 186 -7.36 26.52 0.89
N ASN A 187 -6.04 26.65 1.00
CA ASN A 187 -5.15 26.91 -0.14
C ASN A 187 -4.61 25.62 -0.78
N GLU A 188 -4.53 24.52 -0.04
CA GLU A 188 -4.11 23.21 -0.55
C GLU A 188 -5.13 22.59 -1.52
N ALA A 189 -6.42 22.92 -1.40
CA ALA A 189 -7.46 22.50 -2.34
C ALA A 189 -7.46 23.29 -3.67
N ARG A 190 -6.78 24.45 -3.72
CA ARG A 190 -6.65 25.30 -4.92
C ARG A 190 -5.32 25.15 -5.64
N LYS A 191 -4.38 24.37 -5.11
CA LYS A 191 -3.24 23.89 -5.90
C LYS A 191 -3.70 22.64 -6.65
N SER A 192 -4.34 22.88 -7.79
CA SER A 192 -4.23 21.98 -8.93
C SER A 192 -2.76 21.58 -9.00
N GLU A 193 -2.45 20.28 -8.91
CA GLU A 193 -1.09 19.82 -9.22
C GLU A 193 -0.71 20.51 -10.53
N PRO A 194 0.31 21.37 -10.56
CA PRO A 194 0.75 21.92 -11.83
C PRO A 194 1.10 20.70 -12.65
N ILE A 195 0.33 20.46 -13.72
CA ILE A 195 0.62 19.43 -14.70
C ILE A 195 2.01 19.82 -15.17
N LYS A 196 3.01 19.11 -14.66
CA LYS A 196 4.40 19.44 -14.92
C LYS A 196 4.55 19.26 -16.42
N ASP A 197 4.74 20.36 -17.15
CA ASP A 197 4.90 20.31 -18.59
C ASP A 197 5.95 19.26 -18.92
N VAL A 198 5.54 18.20 -19.63
CA VAL A 198 6.41 17.09 -19.98
C VAL A 198 7.03 17.43 -21.33
N PRO A 199 8.31 17.87 -21.38
CA PRO A 199 8.92 18.28 -22.62
C PRO A 199 9.12 17.06 -23.54
N ARG A 200 9.02 17.27 -24.86
CA ARG A 200 9.03 16.21 -25.89
C ARG A 200 10.28 15.29 -25.84
N TRP A 201 11.40 15.74 -25.27
CA TRP A 201 12.61 14.93 -25.12
C TRP A 201 12.47 13.78 -24.12
N TYR A 202 11.43 13.76 -23.28
CA TYR A 202 11.16 12.66 -22.34
C TYR A 202 10.90 11.33 -23.06
N GLY A 203 10.36 11.36 -24.29
CA GLY A 203 10.19 10.14 -25.09
C GLY A 203 11.53 9.51 -25.46
N ALA A 204 12.44 10.30 -26.02
CA ALA A 204 13.76 9.84 -26.44
C ALA A 204 14.63 9.40 -25.23
N VAL A 205 14.62 10.19 -24.16
CA VAL A 205 15.37 9.86 -22.94
C VAL A 205 14.75 8.66 -22.23
N GLY A 206 13.42 8.51 -22.24
CA GLY A 206 12.75 7.33 -21.71
C GLY A 206 13.15 6.03 -22.42
N ILE A 207 13.23 6.04 -23.75
CA ILE A 207 13.73 4.89 -24.54
C ILE A 207 15.19 4.59 -24.21
N LEU A 208 16.04 5.61 -24.16
CA LEU A 208 17.47 5.46 -23.87
C LEU A 208 17.67 4.87 -22.47
N LEU A 209 16.97 5.38 -21.45
CA LEU A 209 16.97 4.86 -20.09
C LEU A 209 16.41 3.44 -19.99
N MET A 210 15.39 3.10 -20.78
CA MET A 210 14.83 1.75 -20.82
C MET A 210 15.85 0.75 -21.35
N ILE A 211 16.55 1.09 -22.44
CA ILE A 211 17.60 0.24 -23.03
C ILE A 211 18.80 0.16 -22.09
N LEU A 212 19.27 1.29 -21.54
CA LEU A 212 20.38 1.31 -20.59
C LEU A 212 20.07 0.48 -19.34
N GLY A 213 18.88 0.64 -18.76
CA GLY A 213 18.47 -0.12 -17.57
C GLY A 213 18.30 -1.61 -17.86
N GLY A 214 17.82 -1.99 -19.04
CA GLY A 214 17.73 -3.38 -19.47
C GLY A 214 19.11 -4.01 -19.68
N VAL A 215 20.02 -3.30 -20.35
CA VAL A 215 21.39 -3.75 -20.59
C VAL A 215 22.17 -3.83 -19.28
N LEU A 216 22.08 -2.81 -18.41
CA LEU A 216 22.72 -2.84 -17.10
C LEU A 216 22.18 -3.99 -16.26
N GLY A 217 20.84 -4.12 -16.15
CA GLY A 217 20.19 -5.17 -15.39
C GLY A 217 20.54 -6.60 -15.83
N TYR A 218 20.77 -6.82 -17.14
CA TYR A 218 21.12 -8.14 -17.67
C TYR A 218 22.63 -8.41 -17.70
N ALA A 219 23.44 -7.45 -18.16
CA ALA A 219 24.86 -7.66 -18.43
C ALA A 219 25.73 -7.60 -17.17
N VAL A 220 25.40 -6.73 -16.20
CA VAL A 220 26.23 -6.50 -15.02
C VAL A 220 26.21 -7.68 -14.03
N PRO A 221 25.07 -8.35 -13.75
CA PRO A 221 25.11 -9.58 -12.95
C PRO A 221 25.97 -10.68 -13.58
N GLY A 222 25.88 -10.85 -14.90
CA GLY A 222 26.72 -11.80 -15.64
C GLY A 222 28.22 -11.45 -15.58
N PHE A 223 28.55 -10.17 -15.65
CA PHE A 223 29.94 -9.69 -15.52
C PHE A 223 30.49 -9.89 -14.10
N ILE A 224 29.71 -9.59 -13.05
CA ILE A 224 30.13 -9.74 -11.65
C ILE A 224 30.38 -11.22 -11.31
N ILE A 225 29.52 -12.12 -11.78
CA ILE A 225 29.70 -13.56 -11.56
C ILE A 225 30.93 -14.09 -12.29
N LYS A 226 31.14 -13.66 -13.55
CA LYS A 226 32.22 -14.17 -14.41
C LYS A 226 33.61 -13.62 -14.03
N ASN A 227 33.70 -12.35 -13.64
CA ASN A 227 34.98 -11.68 -13.38
C ASN A 227 35.32 -11.57 -11.88
N LEU A 228 34.31 -11.45 -11.01
CA LEU A 228 34.52 -11.22 -9.56
C LEU A 228 34.27 -12.48 -8.70
N GLN A 229 33.74 -13.57 -9.28
CA GLN A 229 33.36 -14.82 -8.58
C GLN A 229 32.51 -14.60 -7.32
N TYR A 230 31.83 -13.45 -7.25
CA TYR A 230 30.96 -13.06 -6.15
C TYR A 230 29.52 -13.15 -6.64
N TYR A 231 28.65 -13.81 -5.89
CA TYR A 231 27.23 -13.86 -6.23
C TYR A 231 26.56 -12.61 -5.63
N PRO A 232 26.24 -11.56 -6.42
CA PRO A 232 25.64 -10.37 -5.87
C PRO A 232 24.24 -10.71 -5.30
N PRO A 233 23.88 -10.17 -4.13
CA PRO A 233 22.52 -10.28 -3.60
C PRO A 233 21.49 -9.84 -4.64
N GLU A 234 20.39 -10.58 -4.78
CA GLU A 234 19.33 -10.33 -5.78
C GLU A 234 18.71 -8.92 -5.67
N PHE A 235 18.76 -8.29 -4.49
CA PHE A 235 18.33 -6.92 -4.32
C PHE A 235 19.21 -5.89 -5.06
N LEU A 236 20.52 -6.13 -5.13
CA LEU A 236 21.46 -5.26 -5.84
C LEU A 236 21.28 -5.36 -7.35
N THR A 237 20.99 -6.56 -7.86
CA THR A 237 20.69 -6.74 -9.28
C THR A 237 19.32 -6.15 -9.64
N ALA A 238 18.32 -6.25 -8.75
CA ALA A 238 17.01 -5.61 -8.90
C ALA A 238 17.09 -4.07 -8.98
N PHE A 239 17.96 -3.43 -8.17
CA PHE A 239 18.20 -1.99 -8.26
C PHE A 239 18.70 -1.53 -9.62
N LEU A 240 19.44 -2.42 -10.29
CA LEU A 240 20.03 -2.12 -11.58
C LEU A 240 19.00 -2.04 -12.71
N TYR A 241 17.79 -2.57 -12.49
CA TYR A 241 16.63 -2.40 -13.36
C TYR A 241 15.83 -1.11 -13.07
N LEU A 242 16.10 -0.37 -11.98
CA LEU A 242 15.41 0.90 -11.71
C LEU A 242 15.49 1.92 -12.85
N PRO A 243 16.64 2.10 -13.55
CA PRO A 243 16.71 2.98 -14.71
C PRO A 243 15.73 2.57 -15.81
N ALA A 244 15.45 1.28 -15.97
CA ALA A 244 14.48 0.79 -16.95
C ALA A 244 13.03 1.15 -16.56
N LEU A 245 12.69 1.04 -15.27
CA LEU A 245 11.40 1.47 -14.74
C LEU A 245 11.19 2.98 -14.88
N VAL A 246 12.23 3.77 -14.64
CA VAL A 246 12.20 5.23 -14.87
C VAL A 246 12.01 5.54 -16.36
N GLY A 247 12.70 4.81 -17.24
CA GLY A 247 12.54 4.93 -18.69
C GLY A 247 11.11 4.63 -19.14
N LEU A 248 10.53 3.53 -18.66
CA LEU A 248 9.14 3.15 -18.92
C LEU A 248 8.14 4.22 -18.44
N TYR A 249 8.35 4.77 -17.25
CA TYR A 249 7.52 5.84 -16.72
C TYR A 249 7.58 7.11 -17.58
N MET A 250 8.77 7.51 -18.03
CA MET A 250 8.95 8.65 -18.94
C MET A 250 8.27 8.41 -20.29
N ILE A 251 8.34 7.18 -20.82
CA ILE A 251 7.63 6.79 -22.04
C ILE A 251 6.11 6.91 -21.83
N MET A 252 5.56 6.39 -20.73
CA MET A 252 4.13 6.50 -20.45
C MET A 252 3.66 7.95 -20.24
N LEU A 253 4.47 8.80 -19.61
CA LEU A 253 4.15 10.22 -19.51
C LEU A 253 4.16 10.88 -20.90
N HIS A 254 5.15 10.56 -21.74
CA HIS A 254 5.21 11.09 -23.10
C HIS A 254 4.06 10.60 -23.97
N THR A 255 3.67 9.32 -23.88
CA THR A 255 2.54 8.76 -24.64
C THR A 255 1.22 9.44 -24.29
N VAL A 256 0.95 9.64 -23.00
CA VAL A 256 -0.33 10.19 -22.51
C VAL A 256 -0.42 11.70 -22.73
N VAL A 257 0.68 12.43 -22.53
CA VAL A 257 0.66 13.91 -22.58
C VAL A 257 0.93 14.46 -23.99
N ASN A 258 1.92 13.93 -24.71
CA ASN A 258 2.35 14.51 -26.00
C ASN A 258 1.84 13.73 -27.21
N GLY A 259 1.49 12.46 -27.04
CA GLY A 259 1.18 11.56 -28.16
C GLY A 259 2.41 11.29 -29.05
N TRP A 260 2.37 10.21 -29.83
CA TRP A 260 3.47 9.82 -30.74
C TRP A 260 3.22 10.25 -32.19
N ARG A 261 2.07 10.85 -32.47
CA ARG A 261 1.76 11.41 -33.77
C ARG A 261 2.38 12.80 -33.86
N ALA A 262 3.49 12.90 -34.58
CA ALA A 262 3.85 14.14 -35.23
C ALA A 262 2.62 14.64 -36.00
N GLY A 263 2.22 15.88 -35.75
CA GLY A 263 1.20 16.54 -36.55
C GLY A 263 1.61 16.47 -38.02
N THR A 264 0.74 15.87 -38.82
CA THR A 264 0.46 16.30 -40.18
C THR A 264 -0.83 17.09 -40.12
#